data_AF-A0A834EXP3-F1
#
_entry.id   AF-A0A834EXP3-F1
#
_cell.length_a   1.000
_cell.length_b   1.000
_cell.length_c   1.000
_cell.angle_alpha   90.00
_cell.angle_beta   90.00
_cell.angle_gamma   90.00
#
_symmetry.space_group_name_H-M   'P 1'
#
loop_
_entity.id
_entity.type
_entity.pdbx_description
1 polymer ?
#
loop_
_entity_poly.entity_id
_entity_poly.type
_entity_poly.pdbx_seq_one_letter_code
_entity_poly.pdbx_strand_id
1 'polypeptide(L)'
;MPQPVPQIATRFSAGKAKAQKGPPPRAAPRVRVFLWSPTALEQILQSTVGKYCVGDEVSMADLCLVPQVANAERYKVDLTPYPTINRINKSLLALEAFQVSHPCRQPDTPPELRA
;
A
#
# COMPACT_ATOMS: atom_id res chain seq x y z
N MET A 1 -31.99 10.53 -29.81
CA MET A 1 -31.62 11.85 -29.21
C MET A 1 -30.89 11.59 -27.91
N PRO A 2 -29.56 11.71 -27.86
CA PRO A 2 -28.81 11.54 -26.62
C PRO A 2 -28.95 12.78 -25.75
N GLN A 3 -29.31 12.58 -24.48
CA GLN A 3 -29.43 13.63 -23.47
C GLN A 3 -28.02 14.08 -23.00
N PRO A 4 -27.80 15.36 -22.66
CA PRO A 4 -26.50 15.87 -22.25
C PRO A 4 -26.16 15.45 -20.81
N VAL A 5 -24.90 15.02 -20.61
CA VAL A 5 -24.31 14.73 -19.29
C VAL A 5 -23.96 16.03 -18.53
N PRO A 6 -24.28 16.14 -17.23
CA PRO A 6 -23.93 17.31 -16.44
C PRO A 6 -22.44 17.31 -16.04
N GLN A 7 -21.76 18.44 -16.27
CA GLN A 7 -20.39 18.68 -15.80
C GLN A 7 -20.39 18.89 -14.28
N ILE A 8 -19.79 17.95 -13.54
CA ILE A 8 -19.52 18.11 -12.10
C ILE A 8 -18.36 19.10 -11.94
N ALA A 9 -18.69 20.34 -11.59
CA ALA A 9 -17.73 21.36 -11.21
C ALA A 9 -17.27 21.10 -9.76
N THR A 10 -16.12 20.44 -9.59
CA THR A 10 -15.50 20.24 -8.28
C THR A 10 -14.89 21.55 -7.80
N ARG A 11 -15.63 22.30 -6.96
CA ARG A 11 -15.08 23.43 -6.20
C ARG A 11 -14.16 22.89 -5.10
N PHE A 12 -12.85 22.96 -5.32
CA PHE A 12 -11.86 22.74 -4.27
C PHE A 12 -11.86 23.96 -3.33
N SER A 13 -12.42 23.81 -2.13
CA SER A 13 -12.30 24.80 -1.06
C SER A 13 -10.99 24.54 -0.31
N ALA A 14 -10.04 25.47 -0.44
CA ALA A 14 -8.76 25.42 0.27
C ALA A 14 -8.97 25.67 1.78
N GLY A 15 -9.06 24.59 2.56
CA GLY A 15 -8.98 24.65 4.02
C GLY A 15 -7.58 25.06 4.47
N LYS A 16 -7.46 26.18 5.18
CA LYS A 16 -6.21 26.66 5.76
C LYS A 16 -5.77 25.74 6.92
N ALA A 17 -4.81 24.85 6.67
CA ALA A 17 -4.12 24.12 7.73
C ALA A 17 -3.15 25.09 8.45
N LYS A 18 -3.30 25.24 9.77
CA LYS A 18 -2.41 26.04 10.61
C LYS A 18 -1.08 25.30 10.80
N ALA A 19 0.03 26.00 10.57
CA ALA A 19 1.38 25.47 10.71
C ALA A 19 1.80 25.36 12.19
N GLN A 20 2.23 24.17 12.61
CA GLN A 20 2.86 23.92 13.90
C GLN A 20 4.32 24.43 13.87
N LYS A 21 4.67 25.37 14.75
CA LYS A 21 6.05 25.87 14.93
C LYS A 21 6.82 24.94 15.86
N GLY A 22 7.56 24.00 15.29
CA GLY A 22 8.66 23.28 15.93
C GLY A 22 9.80 23.13 14.92
N PRO A 23 11.07 23.00 15.36
CA PRO A 23 12.14 22.67 14.42
C PRO A 23 11.76 21.35 13.71
N PRO A 24 11.85 21.29 12.37
CA PRO A 24 11.47 20.08 11.65
C PRO A 24 12.29 18.91 12.19
N PRO A 25 11.67 17.73 12.43
CA PRO A 25 12.43 16.54 12.74
C PRO A 25 13.47 16.35 11.64
N ARG A 26 14.73 16.09 12.03
CA ARG A 26 15.87 15.96 11.11
C ARG A 26 15.46 15.01 10.00
N ALA A 27 15.39 15.52 8.77
CA ALA A 27 14.91 14.77 7.63
C ALA A 27 15.77 13.51 7.47
N ALA A 28 15.15 12.35 7.67
CA ALA A 28 15.71 11.06 7.27
C ALA A 28 16.04 11.13 5.77
N PRO A 29 17.08 10.40 5.30
CA PRO A 29 17.51 10.47 3.90
C PRO A 29 16.31 10.20 2.96
N ARG A 30 16.07 11.13 2.02
CA ARG A 30 14.99 11.06 1.02
C ARG A 30 15.30 9.96 0.00
N VAL A 31 15.07 8.71 0.38
CA VAL A 31 14.93 7.63 -0.59
C VAL A 31 13.58 7.83 -1.26
N ARG A 32 13.53 8.52 -2.42
CA ARG A 32 12.33 8.58 -3.27
C ARG A 32 12.17 7.23 -3.99
N VAL A 33 11.81 6.17 -3.24
CA VAL A 33 11.56 4.80 -3.73
C VAL A 33 10.14 4.36 -3.34
N PHE A 34 9.17 5.27 -3.36
CA PHE A 34 7.77 4.89 -3.19
C PHE A 34 6.93 5.57 -4.25
N LEU A 35 6.94 4.97 -5.45
CA LEU A 35 6.19 5.43 -6.62
C LEU A 35 4.68 5.17 -6.47
N TRP A 36 4.25 4.39 -5.48
CA TRP A 36 2.85 4.09 -5.23
C TRP A 36 2.31 4.83 -4.00
N SER A 37 1.03 5.20 -4.06
CA SER A 37 0.34 5.89 -2.96
C SER A 37 -0.47 4.88 -2.15
N PRO A 38 -0.08 4.56 -0.90
CA PRO A 38 -0.86 3.66 -0.06
C PRO A 38 -2.23 4.22 0.29
N THR A 39 -2.36 5.54 0.41
CA THR A 39 -3.66 6.20 0.59
C THR A 39 -4.59 5.98 -0.61
N ALA A 40 -4.08 6.09 -1.84
CA ALA A 40 -4.89 5.86 -3.03
C ALA A 40 -5.31 4.39 -3.14
N LEU A 41 -4.41 3.46 -2.83
CA LEU A 41 -4.73 2.03 -2.84
C LEU A 41 -5.78 1.68 -1.77
N GLU A 42 -5.63 2.18 -0.54
CA GLU A 42 -6.60 1.96 0.53
C GLU A 42 -8.01 2.44 0.14
N GLN A 43 -8.12 3.56 -0.60
CA GLN A 43 -9.39 4.06 -1.14
C GLN A 43 -9.97 3.17 -2.23
N ILE A 44 -9.14 2.69 -3.17
CA ILE A 44 -9.58 1.78 -4.24
C ILE A 44 -10.09 0.46 -3.64
N LEU A 45 -9.37 -0.07 -2.66
CA LEU A 45 -9.75 -1.32 -2.01
C LEU A 45 -11.12 -1.26 -1.34
N GLN A 46 -11.59 -0.09 -0.87
CA GLN A 46 -12.92 0.02 -0.27
C GLN A 46 -14.06 -0.42 -1.20
N SER A 47 -13.88 -0.39 -2.53
CA SER A 47 -14.92 -0.80 -3.47
C SER A 47 -14.76 -2.22 -4.01
N THR A 48 -13.58 -2.83 -3.91
CA THR A 48 -13.29 -4.15 -4.51
C THR A 48 -12.99 -5.24 -3.50
N VAL A 49 -12.71 -4.87 -2.25
CA VAL A 49 -12.15 -5.79 -1.28
C VAL A 49 -13.15 -6.86 -0.83
N GLY A 50 -12.69 -8.12 -0.82
CA GLY A 50 -13.35 -9.22 -0.13
C GLY A 50 -12.40 -9.85 0.90
N LYS A 51 -12.18 -11.15 0.81
CA LYS A 51 -11.09 -11.83 1.53
C LYS A 51 -9.72 -11.30 1.10
N TYR A 52 -9.53 -11.05 -0.19
CA TYR A 52 -8.29 -10.55 -0.81
C TYR A 52 -8.53 -9.17 -1.47
N CYS A 53 -7.58 -8.66 -2.26
CA CYS A 53 -7.68 -7.35 -2.93
C CYS A 53 -8.95 -7.20 -3.78
N VAL A 54 -9.39 -8.28 -4.44
CA VAL A 54 -10.57 -8.30 -5.30
C VAL A 54 -11.37 -9.58 -5.03
N GLY A 55 -12.46 -9.47 -4.27
CA GLY A 55 -13.28 -10.62 -3.91
C GLY A 55 -12.56 -11.65 -3.02
N ASP A 56 -12.87 -12.93 -3.23
CA ASP A 56 -12.46 -14.01 -2.33
C ASP A 56 -11.38 -14.95 -2.89
N GLU A 57 -10.90 -14.69 -4.11
CA GLU A 57 -9.83 -15.45 -4.76
C GLU A 57 -8.56 -14.61 -4.92
N VAL A 58 -7.40 -15.28 -4.92
CA VAL A 58 -6.11 -14.60 -5.11
C VAL A 58 -6.00 -14.10 -6.55
N SER A 59 -5.66 -12.83 -6.70
CA SER A 59 -5.60 -12.14 -7.98
C SER A 59 -4.22 -11.53 -8.25
N MET A 60 -4.02 -10.95 -9.44
CA MET A 60 -2.81 -10.19 -9.75
C MET A 60 -2.58 -9.01 -8.79
N ALA A 61 -3.65 -8.42 -8.25
CA ALA A 61 -3.53 -7.31 -7.29
C ALA A 61 -2.82 -7.76 -6.00
N ASP A 62 -3.09 -8.99 -5.54
CA ASP A 62 -2.48 -9.57 -4.34
C ASP A 62 -0.99 -9.87 -4.53
N LEU A 63 -0.63 -10.36 -5.72
CA LEU A 63 0.78 -10.59 -6.11
C LEU A 63 1.58 -9.29 -6.13
N CYS A 64 0.95 -8.18 -6.49
CA CYS A 64 1.57 -6.85 -6.45
C CYS A 64 1.59 -6.25 -5.03
N LEU A 65 0.60 -6.55 -4.19
CA LEU A 65 0.45 -5.97 -2.86
C LEU A 65 1.55 -6.43 -1.90
N VAL A 66 1.77 -7.74 -1.76
CA VAL A 66 2.70 -8.31 -0.78
C VAL A 66 4.13 -7.76 -0.92
N PRO A 67 4.76 -7.72 -2.10
CA PRO A 67 6.10 -7.14 -2.23
C PRO A 67 6.11 -5.62 -2.00
N GLN A 68 5.02 -4.91 -2.30
CA GLN A 68 4.91 -3.47 -2.01
C GLN A 68 4.88 -3.20 -0.51
N VAL A 69 4.13 -4.00 0.25
CA VAL A 69 4.06 -3.90 1.71
C VAL A 69 5.38 -4.30 2.37
N ALA A 70 5.98 -5.42 1.95
CA ALA A 70 7.29 -5.85 2.46
C ALA A 70 8.39 -4.79 2.21
N ASN A 71 8.36 -4.12 1.06
CA ASN A 71 9.28 -3.00 0.80
C ASN A 71 8.97 -1.79 1.68
N ALA A 72 7.69 -1.49 1.95
CA ALA A 72 7.32 -0.43 2.89
C ALA A 72 7.90 -0.70 4.29
N GLU A 73 7.80 -1.94 4.77
CA GLU A 73 8.38 -2.36 6.06
C GLU A 73 9.91 -2.23 6.06
N ARG A 74 10.59 -2.68 4.99
CA ARG A 74 12.05 -2.54 4.82
C ARG A 74 12.51 -1.07 4.87
N TYR A 75 11.74 -0.16 4.28
CA TYR A 75 12.02 1.28 4.29
C TYR A 75 11.38 2.02 5.46
N LYS A 76 10.79 1.30 6.43
CA LYS A 76 10.18 1.85 7.65
C LYS A 76 9.05 2.87 7.36
N VAL A 77 8.27 2.61 6.32
CA VAL A 77 7.05 3.36 6.02
C VAL A 77 5.98 2.99 7.04
N ASP A 78 5.33 3.98 7.62
CA ASP A 78 4.21 3.76 8.53
C ASP A 78 2.97 3.32 7.75
N LEU A 79 2.59 2.05 7.91
CA LEU A 79 1.38 1.47 7.35
C LEU A 79 0.23 1.37 8.36
N THR A 80 0.41 1.83 9.60
CA THR A 80 -0.65 1.80 10.63
C THR A 80 -1.95 2.50 10.20
N PRO A 81 -1.95 3.56 9.37
CA PRO A 81 -3.19 4.21 8.91
C PRO A 81 -3.98 3.41 7.87
N TYR A 82 -3.46 2.28 7.36
CA TYR A 82 -4.03 1.52 6.24
C TYR A 82 -4.50 0.12 6.68
N PRO A 83 -5.61 0.02 7.43
CA PRO A 83 -6.06 -1.24 8.02
C PRO A 83 -6.46 -2.29 6.98
N THR A 84 -6.99 -1.89 5.82
CA THR A 84 -7.41 -2.83 4.77
C THR A 84 -6.21 -3.50 4.13
N ILE A 85 -5.20 -2.71 3.75
CA ILE A 85 -3.93 -3.22 3.22
C ILE A 85 -3.28 -4.20 4.22
N ASN A 86 -3.20 -3.82 5.50
CA ASN A 86 -2.60 -4.68 6.53
C ASN A 86 -3.36 -6.00 6.71
N ARG A 87 -4.70 -5.95 6.70
CA ARG A 87 -5.55 -7.15 6.82
C ARG A 87 -5.34 -8.12 5.66
N ILE A 88 -5.31 -7.60 4.42
CA ILE A 88 -5.12 -8.43 3.23
C ILE A 88 -3.71 -9.01 3.24
N ASN A 89 -2.68 -8.20 3.50
CA ASN A 89 -1.29 -8.66 3.56
C ASN A 89 -1.12 -9.80 4.57
N LYS A 90 -1.68 -9.67 5.78
CA LYS A 90 -1.67 -10.74 6.78
C LYS A 90 -2.35 -12.01 6.29
N SER A 91 -3.47 -11.88 5.57
CA SER A 91 -4.22 -13.02 5.02
C SER A 91 -3.45 -13.73 3.90
N LEU A 92 -2.73 -12.97 3.05
CA LEU A 92 -1.91 -13.51 1.97
C LEU A 92 -0.64 -14.20 2.51
N LEU A 93 0.04 -13.59 3.48
CA LEU A 93 1.24 -14.17 4.10
C LEU A 93 0.97 -15.47 4.87
N ALA A 94 -0.29 -15.76 5.21
CA ALA A 94 -0.68 -17.04 5.80
C ALA A 94 -0.68 -18.20 4.77
N LEU A 95 -0.76 -17.90 3.47
CA LEU A 95 -0.77 -18.92 2.42
C LEU A 95 0.65 -19.43 2.15
N GLU A 96 0.79 -20.74 1.98
CA GLU A 96 2.07 -21.39 1.71
C GLU A 96 2.80 -20.79 0.50
N ALA A 97 2.05 -20.48 -0.57
CA ALA A 97 2.59 -19.87 -1.79
C ALA A 97 3.40 -18.59 -1.52
N PHE A 98 2.92 -17.71 -0.63
CA PHE A 98 3.61 -16.48 -0.28
C PHE A 98 4.75 -16.71 0.73
N GLN A 99 4.63 -17.74 1.57
CA GLN A 99 5.70 -18.11 2.51
C GLN A 99 6.92 -18.67 1.79
N VAL A 100 6.74 -19.51 0.76
CA VAL A 100 7.85 -20.09 -0.01
C VAL A 100 8.46 -19.09 -0.98
N SER A 101 7.68 -18.13 -1.49
CA SER A 101 8.16 -17.05 -2.35
C SER A 101 8.81 -15.90 -1.59
N HIS A 102 8.93 -15.99 -0.26
CA HIS A 102 9.49 -14.90 0.55
C HIS A 102 10.95 -14.63 0.14
N PRO A 103 11.40 -13.35 0.04
CA PRO A 103 12.75 -13.00 -0.39
C PRO A 103 13.89 -13.61 0.45
N CYS A 104 13.61 -13.99 1.70
CA CYS A 104 14.60 -14.64 2.59
C CYS A 104 14.78 -16.15 2.35
N ARG A 105 13.94 -16.76 1.50
CA ARG A 105 13.93 -18.21 1.24
C ARG A 105 14.34 -18.54 -0.20
N GLN A 106 14.82 -17.56 -0.94
CA GLN A 106 15.25 -17.74 -2.32
C GLN A 106 16.70 -18.23 -2.36
N PRO A 107 17.10 -18.99 -3.40
CA PRO A 107 18.45 -19.55 -3.48
C PRO A 107 19.54 -18.47 -3.53
N ASP A 108 19.22 -17.30 -4.08
CA ASP A 108 20.10 -16.14 -4.22
C ASP A 108 20.14 -15.24 -2.97
N THR A 109 19.32 -15.52 -1.94
CA THR A 109 19.34 -14.77 -0.69
C THR A 109 20.72 -14.88 -0.04
N PRO A 110 21.39 -13.76 0.30
CA PRO A 110 22.64 -13.78 1.07
C PRO A 110 22.48 -14.54 2.39
N PRO A 111 23.49 -15.32 2.85
CA PRO A 111 23.36 -16.15 4.04
C PRO A 111 22.89 -15.40 5.29
N GLU A 112 23.27 -14.13 5.45
CA GLU A 112 22.92 -13.27 6.58
C GLU A 112 21.45 -12.83 6.60
N LEU A 113 20.72 -12.98 5.49
CA LEU A 113 19.31 -12.61 5.35
C LEU A 113 18.39 -13.83 5.21
N ARG A 114 18.92 -15.05 5.32
CA ARG A 114 18.10 -16.28 5.23
C ARG A 114 17.33 -16.50 6.53
N ALA A 115 16.06 -16.89 6.38
CA ALA A 115 15.14 -17.20 7.48
C ALA A 115 15.19 -18.68 7.88
#